data_AF-A0A0S2JC76-F1
#
_entry.id   AF-A0A0S2JC76-F1
#
_cell.length_a   1.000
_cell.length_b   1.000
_cell.length_c   1.000
_cell.angle_alpha   90.00
_cell.angle_beta   90.00
_cell.angle_gamma   90.00
#
_symmetry.space_group_name_H-M   'P 1'
#
loop_
_entity.id
_entity.type
_entity.pdbx_description
1 polymer ?
#
loop_
_entity_poly.entity_id
_entity_poly.type
_entity_poly.pdbx_seq_one_letter_code
_entity_poly.pdbx_strand_id
1 'polypeptide(L)'
;MANAEITLSANNPNTNYVQQLEERVDALESRNVFQDDVIDQLSEELAAHQHEIAELKQQIQLVANRLKDTGSSSGDTDDVEPPPPHY
;
A
#
# COMPACT_ATOMS: atom_id res chain seq x y z
N MET A 1 63.82 10.01 -20.96
CA MET A 1 62.60 10.79 -21.30
C MET A 1 61.44 9.92 -21.77
N ALA A 2 61.67 8.75 -22.39
CA ALA A 2 60.58 7.86 -22.86
C ALA A 2 59.73 7.17 -21.76
N ASN A 3 60.27 6.97 -20.55
CA ASN A 3 59.53 6.28 -19.48
C ASN A 3 58.44 7.15 -18.83
N ALA A 4 58.50 8.47 -18.95
CA ALA A 4 57.50 9.38 -18.37
C ALA A 4 56.20 9.44 -19.19
N GLU A 5 56.29 9.25 -20.52
CA GLU A 5 55.12 9.24 -21.40
C GLU A 5 54.29 7.96 -21.27
N ILE A 6 54.94 6.81 -21.05
CA ILE A 6 54.27 5.51 -20.91
C ILE A 6 53.39 5.47 -19.64
N THR A 7 53.83 6.11 -18.54
CA THR A 7 53.06 6.16 -17.29
C THR A 7 51.83 7.08 -17.39
N LEU A 8 51.91 8.18 -18.16
CA LEU A 8 50.76 9.08 -18.36
C LEU A 8 49.64 8.44 -19.19
N SER A 9 49.99 7.64 -20.21
CA SER A 9 49.00 6.96 -21.06
C SER A 9 48.25 5.82 -20.36
N ALA A 10 48.87 5.13 -19.39
CA ALA A 10 48.23 4.06 -18.63
C ALA A 10 47.30 4.56 -17.51
N ASN A 11 47.52 5.78 -16.99
CA ASN A 11 46.64 6.38 -16.00
C ASN A 11 45.32 6.91 -16.58
N ASN A 12 45.32 7.40 -17.83
CA ASN A 12 44.13 7.93 -18.48
C ASN A 12 42.93 6.97 -18.63
N PRO A 13 43.10 5.69 -19.05
CA PRO A 13 41.97 4.77 -19.17
C PRO A 13 41.39 4.40 -17.80
N ASN A 14 42.22 4.30 -16.77
CA ASN A 14 41.76 4.04 -15.40
C ASN A 14 40.97 5.22 -14.86
N THR A 15 41.46 6.45 -15.06
CA THR A 15 40.72 7.66 -14.66
C THR A 15 39.37 7.76 -15.38
N ASN A 16 39.34 7.46 -16.69
CA ASN A 16 38.08 7.48 -17.44
C ASN A 16 37.09 6.41 -16.96
N TYR A 17 37.58 5.21 -16.62
CA TYR A 17 36.75 4.15 -16.06
C TYR A 17 36.19 4.53 -14.68
N VAL A 18 37.03 5.11 -13.81
CA VAL A 18 36.59 5.61 -12.50
C VAL A 18 35.54 6.69 -12.66
N GLN A 19 35.75 7.66 -13.56
CA GLN A 19 34.76 8.71 -13.83
C GLN A 19 33.42 8.14 -14.34
N GLN A 20 33.45 7.15 -15.25
CA GLN A 20 32.22 6.48 -15.70
C GLN A 20 31.51 5.73 -14.57
N LEU A 21 32.25 5.17 -13.61
CA LEU A 21 31.67 4.53 -12.44
C LEU A 21 31.05 5.56 -11.48
N GLU A 22 31.74 6.67 -11.22
CA GLU A 22 31.22 7.79 -10.40
C GLU A 22 29.91 8.34 -11.00
N GLU A 23 29.89 8.64 -12.30
CA GLU A 23 28.66 9.09 -12.99
C GLU A 23 27.50 8.10 -12.86
N ARG A 24 27.79 6.79 -12.90
CA ARG A 24 26.78 5.75 -12.71
C ARG A 24 26.31 5.65 -11.26
N VAL A 25 27.21 5.84 -10.29
CA VAL A 25 26.88 5.86 -8.87
C VAL A 25 25.99 7.06 -8.57
N ASP A 26 26.36 8.25 -9.02
CA ASP A 26 25.57 9.48 -8.83
C ASP A 26 24.15 9.34 -9.40
N ALA A 27 24.03 8.73 -10.59
CA ALA A 27 22.74 8.45 -11.20
C ALA A 27 21.91 7.43 -10.38
N LEU A 28 22.56 6.41 -9.82
CA LEU A 28 21.91 5.42 -8.97
C LEU A 28 21.47 6.03 -7.63
N GLU A 29 22.29 6.89 -7.02
CA GLU A 29 21.97 7.59 -5.78
C GLU A 29 20.79 8.54 -5.98
N SER A 30 20.80 9.33 -7.06
CA SER A 30 19.68 10.21 -7.42
C SER A 30 18.38 9.42 -7.60
N ARG A 31 18.45 8.26 -8.29
CA ARG A 31 17.29 7.38 -8.48
C ARG A 31 16.86 6.71 -7.18
N ASN A 32 17.79 6.42 -6.26
CA ASN A 32 17.48 5.80 -4.98
C ASN A 32 16.72 6.76 -4.08
N VAL A 33 17.18 8.01 -3.96
CA VAL A 33 16.45 9.06 -3.22
C VAL A 33 15.03 9.23 -3.74
N PHE A 34 14.86 9.32 -5.06
CA PHE A 34 13.52 9.41 -5.66
C PHE A 34 12.66 8.17 -5.36
N GLN A 35 13.25 6.97 -5.30
CA GLN A 35 12.51 5.77 -4.94
C GLN A 35 12.07 5.79 -3.46
N ASP A 36 12.93 6.27 -2.57
CA ASP A 36 12.60 6.39 -1.15
C ASP A 36 11.43 7.37 -0.95
N ASP A 37 11.46 8.53 -1.60
CA ASP A 37 10.35 9.51 -1.58
C ASP A 37 9.02 8.88 -2.07
N VAL A 38 9.09 8.09 -3.15
CA VAL A 38 7.91 7.40 -3.71
C VAL A 38 7.40 6.32 -2.75
N ILE A 39 8.29 5.59 -2.08
CA ILE A 39 7.90 4.55 -1.11
C ILE A 39 7.18 5.19 0.08
N ASP A 40 7.69 6.30 0.59
CA ASP A 40 7.08 7.01 1.71
C ASP A 40 5.68 7.51 1.33
N GLN A 41 5.53 8.11 0.14
CA GLN A 41 4.23 8.54 -0.37
C GLN A 41 3.25 7.37 -0.51
N LEU A 42 3.69 6.24 -1.09
CA LEU A 42 2.85 5.06 -1.24
C LEU A 42 2.43 4.46 0.12
N SER A 43 3.32 4.52 1.11
CA SER A 43 3.03 4.05 2.46
C SER A 43 1.96 4.91 3.14
N GLU A 44 2.04 6.24 2.99
CA GLU A 44 1.03 7.16 3.52
C GLU A 44 -0.34 6.92 2.89
N GLU A 45 -0.41 6.85 1.56
CA GLU A 45 -1.66 6.58 0.84
C GLU A 45 -2.25 5.21 1.23
N LEU A 46 -1.42 4.17 1.34
CA LEU A 46 -1.87 2.84 1.77
C LEU A 46 -2.48 2.87 3.18
N ALA A 47 -1.87 3.61 4.10
CA ALA A 47 -2.40 3.77 5.45
C ALA A 47 -3.75 4.49 5.45
N ALA A 48 -3.89 5.56 4.65
CA ALA A 48 -5.15 6.28 4.47
C ALA A 48 -6.26 5.35 3.91
N HIS A 49 -5.97 4.63 2.83
CA HIS A 49 -6.92 3.66 2.26
C HIS A 49 -7.29 2.55 3.24
N GLN A 50 -6.34 2.07 4.04
CA GLN A 50 -6.61 1.03 5.04
C GLN A 50 -7.56 1.56 6.12
N HIS A 51 -7.44 2.82 6.51
CA HIS A 51 -8.35 3.47 7.44
C HIS A 51 -9.77 3.58 6.85
N GLU A 52 -9.91 4.11 5.64
CA GLU A 52 -11.21 4.22 4.95
C GLU A 52 -11.90 2.85 4.79
N ILE A 53 -11.15 1.81 4.41
CA ILE A 53 -11.68 0.45 4.30
C ILE A 53 -12.18 -0.07 5.66
N ALA A 54 -11.48 0.24 6.76
CA ALA A 54 -11.90 -0.17 8.09
C ALA A 54 -13.22 0.52 8.48
N GLU A 55 -13.36 1.80 8.19
CA GLU A 55 -14.61 2.55 8.41
C GLU A 55 -15.76 1.99 7.57
N LEU A 56 -15.54 1.73 6.28
CA LEU A 56 -16.54 1.15 5.41
C LEU A 56 -16.99 -0.24 5.90
N LYS A 57 -16.05 -1.08 6.34
CA LYS A 57 -16.36 -2.39 6.93
C LYS A 57 -17.23 -2.25 8.19
N GLN A 58 -16.92 -1.29 9.06
CA GLN A 58 -17.72 -1.00 10.25
C GLN A 58 -19.16 -0.59 9.87
N GLN A 59 -19.30 0.34 8.91
CA GLN A 59 -20.61 0.80 8.44
C GLN A 59 -21.43 -0.35 7.83
N ILE A 60 -20.82 -1.19 7.00
CA ILE A 60 -21.47 -2.36 6.41
C ILE A 60 -21.94 -3.32 7.51
N GLN A 61 -21.11 -3.57 8.53
CA GLN A 61 -21.51 -4.43 9.65
C GLN A 61 -22.70 -3.87 10.42
N LEU A 62 -22.74 -2.56 10.66
CA LEU A 62 -23.86 -1.90 11.33
C LEU A 62 -25.15 -2.02 10.51
N VAL A 63 -25.07 -1.82 9.20
CA VAL A 63 -26.21 -2.00 8.29
C VAL A 63 -26.70 -3.45 8.29
N ALA A 64 -25.78 -4.41 8.21
CA ALA A 64 -26.10 -5.84 8.26
C ALA A 64 -26.77 -6.24 9.58
N ASN A 65 -26.30 -5.70 10.71
CA ASN A 65 -26.91 -5.93 12.02
C ASN A 65 -28.33 -5.37 12.08
N ARG A 66 -28.54 -4.11 11.66
CA ARG A 66 -29.88 -3.49 11.61
C ARG A 66 -30.86 -4.29 10.75
N LEU A 67 -30.41 -4.79 9.60
CA LEU A 67 -31.26 -5.61 8.72
C LEU A 67 -31.70 -6.90 9.42
N LYS A 68 -30.78 -7.59 10.11
CA LYS A 68 -31.10 -8.78 10.91
C LYS A 68 -32.11 -8.48 12.02
N ASP A 69 -31.94 -7.38 12.74
CA ASP A 69 -32.83 -7.00 13.84
C ASP A 69 -34.26 -6.71 13.33
N THR A 70 -34.39 -6.07 12.16
CA THR A 70 -35.71 -5.83 11.53
C THR A 70 -36.38 -7.10 11.01
N GLY A 71 -35.61 -8.06 10.46
CA GLY A 71 -36.14 -9.36 10.03
C GLY A 71 -36.58 -10.25 11.20
N SER A 72 -35.91 -10.13 12.35
CA SER A 72 -36.23 -10.90 13.57
C SER A 72 -37.50 -10.40 14.27
N SER A 73 -37.83 -9.11 14.11
CA SER A 73 -39.03 -8.50 14.72
C SER A 73 -40.34 -8.81 13.99
N SER A 74 -40.30 -9.58 12.89
CA SER A 74 -41.47 -9.88 12.04
C SER A 74 -41.95 -11.33 12.13
N GLY A 75 -41.39 -12.16 13.03
CA GLY A 75 -41.55 -13.61 12.97
C GLY A 75 -41.90 -14.37 14.25
N ASP A 76 -42.34 -13.71 15.34
CA ASP A 76 -42.65 -14.41 16.60
C ASP A 76 -43.98 -13.97 17.25
N THR A 77 -45.03 -13.86 16.43
CA THR A 77 -46.42 -13.84 16.91
C THR A 77 -47.29 -14.86 16.15
N ASP A 78 -46.72 -16.03 15.86
CA ASP A 78 -47.48 -17.21 15.42
C ASP A 78 -47.75 -18.14 16.63
N ASP A 79 -48.15 -17.56 17.77
CA ASP A 79 -48.80 -18.35 18.83
C ASP A 79 -50.27 -18.54 18.41
N VAL A 80 -50.46 -19.56 17.57
CA VAL A 80 -51.75 -20.05 17.09
C VAL A 80 -52.51 -20.65 18.27
N GLU A 81 -53.33 -19.85 18.96
CA GLU A 81 -54.33 -20.40 19.87
C GLU A 81 -55.53 -20.98 19.09
N PRO A 82 -56.00 -22.21 19.42
CA PRO A 82 -56.94 -22.98 18.61
C PRO A 82 -58.38 -22.43 18.66
N PRO A 83 -59.26 -22.77 17.68
CA PRO A 83 -60.61 -22.21 17.56
C PRO A 83 -61.63 -22.94 18.47
N PRO A 84 -62.90 -22.45 18.60
CA PRO A 84 -63.53 -21.81 19.77
C PRO A 84 -64.44 -22.72 20.64
N PRO A 85 -64.97 -22.27 21.80
CA PRO A 85 -66.19 -22.85 22.38
C PRO A 85 -67.44 -22.05 21.99
N HIS A 86 -68.30 -22.65 21.16
CA HIS A 86 -69.64 -22.15 20.84
C HIS A 86 -70.60 -22.37 22.03
N TYR A 87 -71.24 -21.31 22.52
CA TYR A 87 -72.40 -21.37 23.43
C TYR A 87 -73.65 -20.80 22.76
#